data_AF-A0A662TI49-F1
#
_entry.id   AF-A0A662TI49-F1
#
_cell.length_a   1.000
_cell.length_b   1.000
_cell.length_c   1.000
_cell.angle_alpha   90.00
_cell.angle_beta   90.00
_cell.angle_gamma   90.00
#
_symmetry.space_group_name_H-M   'P 1'
#
loop_
_entity.id
_entity.type
_entity.pdbx_description
1 polymer ?
#
loop_
_entity_poly.entity_id
_entity_poly.type
_entity_poly.pdbx_seq_one_letter_code
_entity_poly.pdbx_strand_id
1 'polypeptide(L)'
;MSLAKIEEPIVKAIFLERLNRFTALVRLHGENINANLRDSGRLSELLIPEREMLLIDRGKSPKRKTRYEVLAIKHFGEWVLINTRLHSEIASNLIKIGLIPLLSGCEIAEKEVKINHSRIDFMLRCNETNVLLEVKGCTLARGNIGLFPDAPTERGRRHVETLIKLMDKGVFAAILFIVPIQRVEIVAINYETDSLLYESMRKAWLKGVYVTAYKIKLVNGRILPVELAPFTPSKNPSKLVPTVKAAKAVLKRLSKSFSLVGIDKHSLRVVADEKLLNKLEQENIPFRIIFKVQDVSLLQVRLEDLFMPKFFKASSSSFSSSS
;
A
#
# COMPACT_ATOMS: atom_id res chain seq x y z
N MET A 1 -2.29 -17.07 -8.30
CA MET A 1 -3.48 -17.12 -7.40
C MET A 1 -4.24 -15.80 -7.51
N SER A 2 -5.58 -15.83 -7.50
CA SER A 2 -6.41 -14.62 -7.54
C SER A 2 -6.74 -14.18 -6.11
N LEU A 3 -6.68 -12.88 -5.81
CA LEU A 3 -7.09 -12.30 -4.54
C LEU A 3 -8.60 -12.10 -4.44
N ALA A 4 -9.27 -11.90 -5.57
CA ALA A 4 -10.72 -11.85 -5.67
C ALA A 4 -11.12 -12.11 -7.13
N LYS A 5 -12.35 -12.52 -7.35
CA LYS A 5 -12.93 -12.69 -8.70
C LYS A 5 -14.31 -12.05 -8.71
N ILE A 6 -14.56 -11.23 -9.72
CA ILE A 6 -15.88 -10.69 -10.00
C ILE A 6 -16.64 -11.77 -10.77
N GLU A 7 -17.65 -12.35 -10.12
CA GLU A 7 -18.47 -13.42 -10.70
C GLU A 7 -19.58 -12.86 -11.59
N GLU A 8 -20.03 -11.63 -11.30
CA GLU A 8 -21.04 -10.96 -12.11
C GLU A 8 -20.52 -10.50 -13.47
N PRO A 9 -21.43 -10.31 -14.45
CA PRO A 9 -21.05 -9.77 -15.76
C PRO A 9 -20.36 -8.41 -15.64
N ILE A 10 -19.22 -8.28 -16.31
CA ILE A 10 -18.49 -7.02 -16.45
C ILE A 10 -18.78 -6.44 -17.84
N VAL A 11 -19.26 -5.21 -17.88
CA VAL A 11 -19.52 -4.47 -19.12
C VAL A 11 -18.60 -3.27 -19.24
N LYS A 12 -18.22 -2.92 -20.47
CA LYS A 12 -17.44 -1.71 -20.77
C LYS A 12 -18.38 -0.53 -21.01
N ALA A 13 -18.04 0.62 -20.45
CA ALA A 13 -18.72 1.89 -20.67
C ALA A 13 -17.71 3.02 -20.84
N ILE A 14 -18.18 4.21 -21.22
CA ILE A 14 -17.36 5.42 -21.26
C ILE A 14 -17.77 6.36 -20.13
N PHE A 15 -16.83 6.80 -19.31
CA PHE A 15 -17.07 7.80 -18.28
C PHE A 15 -17.42 9.14 -18.90
N LEU A 16 -18.51 9.76 -18.46
CA LEU A 16 -18.89 11.10 -18.92
C LEU A 16 -18.61 12.13 -17.84
N GLU A 17 -19.25 11.97 -16.68
CA GLU A 17 -19.14 12.92 -15.58
C GLU A 17 -19.41 12.27 -14.23
N ARG A 18 -18.89 12.89 -13.17
CA ARG A 18 -19.20 12.51 -11.79
C ARG A 18 -20.30 13.43 -11.28
N LEU A 19 -21.54 12.94 -11.27
CA LEU A 19 -22.71 13.69 -10.80
C LEU A 19 -22.62 14.05 -9.31
N ASN A 20 -22.13 13.12 -8.48
CA ASN A 20 -21.90 13.34 -7.05
C ASN A 20 -20.89 12.33 -6.49
N ARG A 21 -20.65 12.38 -5.18
CA ARG A 21 -19.67 11.50 -4.51
C ARG A 21 -19.86 10.00 -4.78
N PHE A 22 -21.08 9.54 -5.05
CA PHE A 22 -21.40 8.11 -5.25
C PHE A 22 -22.07 7.80 -6.59
N THR A 23 -22.08 8.73 -7.55
CA THR A 23 -22.73 8.50 -8.86
C THR A 23 -21.86 9.02 -9.98
N ALA A 24 -21.58 8.14 -10.94
CA ALA A 24 -20.97 8.46 -12.22
C ALA A 24 -22.02 8.31 -13.32
N LEU A 25 -22.10 9.29 -14.21
CA LEU A 25 -22.80 9.19 -15.48
C LEU A 25 -21.85 8.55 -16.49
N VAL A 26 -22.32 7.51 -17.17
CA VAL A 26 -21.51 6.76 -18.14
C VAL A 26 -22.33 6.47 -19.40
N ARG A 27 -21.66 6.43 -20.56
CA ARG A 27 -22.24 6.00 -21.84
C ARG A 27 -22.06 4.48 -21.99
N LEU A 28 -23.14 3.74 -22.01
CA LEU A 28 -23.16 2.28 -22.21
C LEU A 28 -24.10 1.96 -23.38
N HIS A 29 -23.58 1.30 -24.42
CA HIS A 29 -24.35 0.97 -25.64
C HIS A 29 -25.06 2.19 -26.29
N GLY A 30 -24.44 3.37 -26.22
CA GLY A 30 -24.99 4.61 -26.78
C GLY A 30 -25.92 5.38 -25.83
N GLU A 31 -26.30 4.80 -24.69
CA GLU A 31 -27.19 5.42 -23.71
C GLU A 31 -26.44 5.97 -22.50
N ASN A 32 -26.91 7.10 -21.97
CA ASN A 32 -26.38 7.68 -20.74
C ASN A 32 -27.09 7.05 -19.52
N ILE A 33 -26.32 6.40 -18.66
CA ILE A 33 -26.82 5.69 -17.49
C ILE A 33 -26.05 6.08 -16.22
N ASN A 34 -26.71 5.93 -15.07
CA ASN A 34 -26.08 6.15 -13.77
C ASN A 34 -25.47 4.85 -13.22
N ALA A 35 -24.19 4.91 -12.86
CA ALA A 35 -23.47 3.85 -12.16
C ALA A 35 -23.07 4.30 -10.75
N ASN A 36 -23.16 3.40 -9.78
CA ASN A 36 -22.76 3.68 -8.40
C ASN A 36 -21.23 3.68 -8.27
N LEU A 37 -20.67 4.81 -7.84
CA LEU A 37 -19.26 4.96 -7.55
C LEU A 37 -18.98 4.61 -6.08
N ARG A 38 -18.35 3.45 -5.87
CA ARG A 38 -18.01 2.90 -4.54
C ARG A 38 -16.68 3.45 -4.00
N ASP A 39 -16.45 4.75 -4.18
CA ASP A 39 -15.26 5.44 -3.68
C ASP A 39 -15.63 6.89 -3.32
N SER A 40 -15.38 7.27 -2.07
CA SER A 40 -15.64 8.63 -1.57
C SER A 40 -14.52 9.62 -1.87
N GLY A 41 -13.35 9.15 -2.34
CA GLY A 41 -12.24 9.98 -2.77
C GLY A 41 -12.63 10.88 -3.95
N ARG A 42 -11.83 11.92 -4.21
CA ARG A 42 -12.05 12.85 -5.33
C ARG A 42 -11.77 12.19 -6.68
N LEU A 43 -10.78 11.30 -6.74
CA LEU A 43 -10.37 10.56 -7.95
C LEU A 43 -10.14 11.47 -9.18
N SER A 44 -9.75 12.73 -8.97
CA SER A 44 -9.70 13.75 -10.04
C SER A 44 -8.74 13.42 -11.17
N GLU A 45 -7.64 12.70 -10.87
CA GLU A 45 -6.69 12.24 -11.90
C GLU A 45 -7.20 11.04 -12.70
N LEU A 46 -8.26 10.37 -12.23
CA LEU A 46 -8.82 9.15 -12.81
C LEU A 46 -10.13 9.44 -13.54
N LEU A 47 -11.05 10.18 -12.92
CA LEU A 47 -12.38 10.53 -13.43
C LEU A 47 -12.28 11.69 -14.44
N ILE A 48 -11.60 11.43 -15.56
CA ILE A 48 -11.50 12.35 -16.70
C ILE A 48 -12.48 11.86 -17.77
N PRO A 49 -13.35 12.74 -18.32
CA PRO A 49 -14.32 12.37 -19.35
C PRO A 49 -13.74 11.60 -20.53
N GLU A 50 -14.59 10.80 -21.17
CA GLU A 50 -14.28 9.95 -22.33
C GLU A 50 -13.29 8.80 -22.06
N ARG A 51 -13.00 8.50 -20.78
CA ARG A 51 -12.22 7.31 -20.40
C ARG A 51 -13.08 6.06 -20.36
N GLU A 52 -12.51 4.93 -20.78
CA GLU A 52 -13.17 3.64 -20.61
C GLU A 52 -13.32 3.28 -19.12
N MET A 53 -14.45 2.69 -18.77
CA MET A 53 -14.75 2.14 -17.45
C MET A 53 -15.21 0.69 -17.58
N LEU A 54 -14.92 -0.09 -16.54
CA LEU A 54 -15.56 -1.37 -16.31
C LEU A 54 -16.65 -1.19 -15.27
N LEU A 55 -17.83 -1.71 -15.56
CA LEU A 55 -18.96 -1.75 -14.65
C LEU A 55 -19.30 -3.20 -14.31
N ILE A 56 -19.71 -3.43 -13.07
CA ILE A 56 -20.37 -4.67 -12.65
C ILE A 56 -21.86 -4.51 -12.92
N ASP A 57 -22.45 -5.40 -13.73
CA ASP A 57 -23.89 -5.50 -13.87
C ASP A 57 -24.48 -6.31 -12.72
N ARG A 58 -25.24 -5.66 -11.84
CA ARG A 58 -25.86 -6.29 -10.67
C ARG A 58 -27.31 -6.68 -10.91
N GLY A 59 -27.79 -6.55 -12.16
CA GLY A 59 -29.17 -6.77 -12.53
C GLY A 59 -30.13 -5.71 -11.99
N LYS A 60 -31.41 -5.85 -12.31
CA LYS A 60 -32.49 -5.01 -11.78
C LYS A 60 -32.90 -5.53 -10.40
N SER A 61 -32.98 -4.66 -9.40
CA SER A 61 -33.45 -5.01 -8.05
C SER A 61 -34.16 -3.82 -7.41
N PRO A 62 -35.33 -4.01 -6.77
CA PRO A 62 -36.01 -2.92 -6.06
C PRO A 62 -35.20 -2.37 -4.87
N LYS A 63 -34.23 -3.13 -4.35
CA LYS A 63 -33.34 -2.70 -3.26
C LYS A 63 -32.19 -1.79 -3.72
N ARG A 64 -32.01 -1.61 -5.03
CA ARG A 64 -30.86 -0.90 -5.61
C ARG A 64 -31.32 0.26 -6.48
N LYS A 65 -30.83 1.46 -6.18
CA LYS A 65 -31.07 2.66 -7.00
C LYS A 65 -30.39 2.58 -8.37
N THR A 66 -29.28 1.85 -8.49
CA THR A 66 -28.57 1.65 -9.77
C THR A 66 -28.33 0.16 -10.03
N ARG A 67 -28.53 -0.24 -11.30
CA ARG A 67 -28.19 -1.57 -11.83
C ARG A 67 -26.67 -1.79 -11.87
N TYR A 68 -25.92 -0.75 -12.23
CA TYR A 68 -24.48 -0.84 -12.44
C TYR A 68 -23.69 -0.27 -11.26
N GLU A 69 -22.56 -0.91 -10.97
CA GLU A 69 -21.52 -0.40 -10.08
C GLU A 69 -20.24 -0.18 -10.85
N VAL A 70 -19.56 0.93 -10.59
CA VAL A 70 -18.22 1.14 -11.12
C VAL A 70 -17.26 0.13 -10.50
N LEU A 71 -16.51 -0.60 -11.34
CA LEU A 71 -15.45 -1.52 -10.93
C LEU A 71 -14.08 -0.85 -11.06
N ALA A 72 -13.75 -0.39 -12.27
CA ALA A 72 -12.44 0.11 -12.62
C ALA A 72 -12.54 1.18 -13.72
N ILE A 73 -11.49 1.97 -13.86
CA ILE A 73 -11.34 2.98 -14.91
C ILE A 73 -10.00 2.81 -15.61
N LYS A 74 -9.98 3.06 -16.92
CA LYS A 74 -8.78 2.93 -17.74
C LYS A 74 -7.88 4.13 -17.51
N HIS A 75 -6.62 3.89 -17.16
CA HIS A 75 -5.60 4.92 -16.95
C HIS A 75 -4.24 4.40 -17.41
N PHE A 76 -3.55 5.15 -18.28
CA PHE A 76 -2.25 4.75 -18.86
C PHE A 76 -2.21 3.30 -19.38
N GLY A 77 -3.26 2.86 -20.10
CA GLY A 77 -3.31 1.51 -20.68
C GLY A 77 -3.69 0.40 -19.69
N GLU A 78 -3.90 0.72 -18.42
CA GLU A 78 -4.21 -0.26 -17.36
C GLU A 78 -5.60 -0.03 -16.75
N TRP A 79 -6.16 -1.06 -16.12
CA TRP A 79 -7.40 -0.94 -15.35
C TRP A 79 -7.09 -0.63 -13.89
N VAL A 80 -7.41 0.58 -13.46
CA VAL A 80 -7.29 1.00 -12.05
C VAL A 80 -8.58 0.64 -11.34
N LEU A 81 -8.50 -0.31 -10.40
CA LEU A 81 -9.60 -0.67 -9.53
C LEU A 81 -9.99 0.55 -8.66
N ILE A 82 -11.23 1.00 -8.76
CA ILE A 82 -11.77 2.12 -7.97
C ILE A 82 -13.04 1.72 -7.20
N ASN A 83 -13.31 0.42 -7.08
CA ASN A 83 -14.35 -0.12 -6.21
C ASN A 83 -13.73 -0.52 -4.86
N THR A 84 -13.71 0.44 -3.93
CA THR A 84 -12.99 0.28 -2.66
C THR A 84 -13.60 -0.76 -1.72
N ARG A 85 -14.85 -1.18 -1.94
CA ARG A 85 -15.48 -2.28 -1.17
C ARG A 85 -14.66 -3.57 -1.25
N LEU A 86 -13.95 -3.77 -2.35
CA LEU A 86 -13.14 -4.97 -2.58
C LEU A 86 -11.82 -4.94 -1.77
N HIS A 87 -11.38 -3.78 -1.26
CA HIS A 87 -10.07 -3.66 -0.62
C HIS A 87 -9.94 -4.51 0.65
N SER A 88 -11.01 -4.60 1.46
CA SER A 88 -11.03 -5.44 2.67
C SER A 88 -10.90 -6.94 2.30
N GLU A 89 -11.61 -7.40 1.28
CA GLU A 89 -11.50 -8.78 0.78
C GLU A 89 -10.11 -9.07 0.21
N ILE A 90 -9.57 -8.16 -0.60
CA ILE A 90 -8.23 -8.25 -1.17
C ILE A 90 -7.18 -8.34 -0.07
N ALA A 91 -7.25 -7.48 0.94
CA ALA A 91 -6.34 -7.50 2.09
C ALA A 91 -6.45 -8.80 2.88
N SER A 92 -7.68 -9.25 3.17
CA SER A 92 -7.94 -10.54 3.82
C SER A 92 -7.26 -11.69 3.06
N ASN A 93 -7.39 -11.71 1.73
CA ASN A 93 -6.80 -12.78 0.94
C ASN A 93 -5.28 -12.65 0.80
N LEU A 94 -4.70 -11.45 0.81
CA LEU A 94 -3.24 -11.23 0.90
C LEU A 94 -2.65 -11.77 2.20
N ILE A 95 -3.34 -11.60 3.32
CA ILE A 95 -2.93 -12.10 4.64
C ILE A 95 -2.97 -13.63 4.66
N LYS A 96 -4.10 -14.22 4.26
CA LYS A 96 -4.30 -15.68 4.26
C LYS A 96 -3.25 -16.45 3.44
N ILE A 97 -2.79 -15.87 2.33
CA ILE A 97 -1.78 -16.49 1.46
C ILE A 97 -0.34 -16.13 1.86
N GLY A 98 -0.15 -15.37 2.94
CA GLY A 98 1.17 -15.01 3.48
C GLY A 98 1.98 -14.03 2.61
N LEU A 99 1.33 -13.23 1.75
CA LEU A 99 2.06 -12.30 0.87
C LEU A 99 2.46 -10.98 1.55
N ILE A 100 2.01 -10.75 2.78
CA ILE A 100 2.44 -9.60 3.59
C ILE A 100 3.50 -10.09 4.59
N PRO A 101 4.79 -9.80 4.41
CA PRO A 101 5.88 -10.50 5.09
C PRO A 101 5.78 -10.53 6.62
N LEU A 102 5.56 -9.36 7.26
CA LEU A 102 5.43 -9.28 8.73
C LEU A 102 4.13 -9.91 9.26
N LEU A 103 3.15 -10.15 8.39
CA LEU A 103 1.85 -10.74 8.75
C LEU A 103 1.71 -12.15 8.18
N SER A 104 2.80 -12.75 7.70
CA SER A 104 2.80 -14.10 7.14
C SER A 104 2.55 -15.11 8.27
N GLY A 105 1.63 -16.03 8.06
CA GLY A 105 1.20 -16.99 9.08
C GLY A 105 0.18 -16.43 10.09
N CYS A 106 -0.16 -15.15 10.02
CA CYS A 106 -1.22 -14.60 10.87
C CYS A 106 -2.62 -14.99 10.36
N GLU A 107 -3.55 -15.15 11.29
CA GLU A 107 -4.95 -15.45 11.01
C GLU A 107 -5.84 -14.24 11.28
N ILE A 108 -6.96 -14.11 10.57
CA ILE A 108 -7.96 -13.07 10.84
C ILE A 108 -8.83 -13.54 12.00
N ALA A 109 -8.62 -12.98 13.19
CA ALA A 109 -9.40 -13.28 14.38
C ALA A 109 -10.75 -12.55 14.37
N GLU A 110 -10.76 -11.29 13.95
CA GLU A 110 -11.97 -10.45 13.91
C GLU A 110 -11.89 -9.47 12.73
N LYS A 111 -13.06 -9.09 12.18
CA LYS A 111 -13.21 -8.03 11.18
C LYS A 111 -14.00 -6.88 11.77
N GLU A 112 -13.79 -5.66 11.26
CA GLU A 112 -14.61 -4.50 11.61
C GLU A 112 -14.59 -4.18 13.13
N VAL A 113 -13.41 -4.31 13.73
CA VAL A 113 -13.15 -4.22 15.17
C VAL A 113 -13.46 -2.82 15.69
N LYS A 114 -14.41 -2.71 16.61
CA LYS A 114 -14.80 -1.43 17.20
C LYS A 114 -13.84 -1.03 18.32
N ILE A 115 -13.18 0.11 18.17
CA ILE A 115 -12.28 0.67 19.19
C ILE A 115 -12.68 2.11 19.47
N ASN A 116 -13.31 2.34 20.63
CA ASN A 116 -13.90 3.63 20.99
C ASN A 116 -14.83 4.14 19.88
N HIS A 117 -14.48 5.26 19.24
CA HIS A 117 -15.22 5.90 18.15
C HIS A 117 -14.69 5.52 16.75
N SER A 118 -13.68 4.65 16.68
CA SER A 118 -13.09 4.16 15.44
C SER A 118 -13.52 2.72 15.17
N ARG A 119 -13.40 2.32 13.91
CA ARG A 119 -13.55 0.92 13.49
C ARG A 119 -12.37 0.55 12.61
N ILE A 120 -11.58 -0.41 13.08
CA ILE A 120 -10.38 -0.92 12.41
C ILE A 120 -10.76 -2.16 11.60
N ASP A 121 -10.21 -2.31 10.39
CA ASP A 121 -10.65 -3.35 9.46
C ASP A 121 -10.46 -4.78 10.00
N PHE A 122 -9.34 -5.07 10.68
CA PHE A 122 -9.04 -6.41 11.18
C PHE A 122 -8.32 -6.43 12.53
N MET A 123 -8.63 -7.46 13.33
CA MET A 123 -7.72 -7.99 14.35
C MET A 123 -7.12 -9.28 13.80
N LEU A 124 -5.80 -9.36 13.79
CA LEU A 124 -5.06 -10.54 13.40
C LEU A 124 -4.47 -11.23 14.63
N ARG A 125 -4.44 -12.56 14.61
CA ARG A 125 -3.71 -13.38 15.56
C ARG A 125 -2.45 -13.91 14.88
N CYS A 126 -1.30 -13.48 15.37
CA CYS A 126 0.03 -13.87 14.89
C CYS A 126 0.73 -14.62 16.03
N ASN A 127 0.67 -15.95 16.02
CA ASN A 127 1.02 -16.79 17.19
C ASN A 127 0.24 -16.32 18.43
N GLU A 128 0.94 -16.00 19.52
CA GLU A 128 0.35 -15.51 20.78
C GLU A 128 0.10 -13.99 20.81
N THR A 129 0.32 -13.30 19.67
CA THR A 129 0.26 -11.84 19.60
C THR A 129 -0.90 -11.36 18.73
N ASN A 130 -1.67 -10.39 19.24
CA ASN A 130 -2.70 -9.71 18.45
C ASN A 130 -2.13 -8.48 17.72
N VAL A 131 -2.48 -8.33 16.44
CA VAL A 131 -2.09 -7.21 15.58
C VAL A 131 -3.34 -6.58 14.97
N LEU A 132 -3.55 -5.29 15.22
CA LEU A 132 -4.59 -4.52 14.54
C LEU A 132 -4.13 -4.09 13.16
N LEU A 133 -4.95 -4.33 12.13
CA LEU A 133 -4.64 -3.95 10.76
C LEU A 133 -5.72 -3.04 10.19
N GLU A 134 -5.30 -1.86 9.75
CA GLU A 134 -6.11 -0.92 8.97
C GLU A 134 -5.74 -1.02 7.48
N VAL A 135 -6.74 -1.02 6.61
CA VAL A 135 -6.59 -1.08 5.15
C VAL A 135 -6.97 0.26 4.53
N LYS A 136 -6.12 0.74 3.62
CA LYS A 136 -6.34 2.00 2.88
C LYS A 136 -6.23 1.75 1.37
N GLY A 137 -7.06 2.42 0.57
CA GLY A 137 -6.88 2.48 -0.89
C GLY A 137 -5.93 3.61 -1.27
N CYS A 138 -5.02 3.38 -2.22
CA CYS A 138 -4.13 4.41 -2.77
C CYS A 138 -4.26 4.44 -4.30
N THR A 139 -5.20 5.26 -4.77
CA THR A 139 -5.57 5.42 -6.19
C THR A 139 -5.07 6.73 -6.81
N LEU A 140 -4.37 7.57 -6.04
CA LEU A 140 -3.71 8.79 -6.52
C LEU A 140 -2.23 8.49 -6.79
N ALA A 141 -1.71 8.89 -7.95
CA ALA A 141 -0.31 8.63 -8.27
C ALA A 141 0.34 9.73 -9.13
N ARG A 142 1.34 10.41 -8.57
CA ARG A 142 2.17 11.40 -9.26
C ARG A 142 3.51 10.78 -9.66
N GLY A 143 3.75 10.63 -10.96
CA GLY A 143 4.90 9.86 -11.46
C GLY A 143 4.88 8.41 -10.96
N ASN A 144 5.98 7.99 -10.30
CA ASN A 144 6.12 6.66 -9.68
C ASN A 144 5.72 6.63 -8.18
N ILE A 145 5.03 7.66 -7.67
CA ILE A 145 4.72 7.80 -6.25
C ILE A 145 3.22 7.65 -6.06
N GLY A 146 2.81 6.64 -5.29
CA GLY A 146 1.44 6.51 -4.79
C GLY A 146 1.23 7.46 -3.62
N LEU A 147 0.14 8.21 -3.64
CA LEU A 147 -0.16 9.22 -2.64
C LEU A 147 -1.49 8.89 -1.95
N PHE A 148 -1.53 9.05 -0.64
CA PHE A 148 -2.77 8.99 0.15
C PHE A 148 -2.78 10.14 1.15
N PRO A 149 -3.88 10.88 1.34
CA PRO A 149 -5.16 10.74 0.66
C PRO A 149 -5.21 11.63 -0.60
N ASP A 150 -6.31 11.54 -1.35
CA ASP A 150 -6.62 12.42 -2.49
C ASP A 150 -7.54 13.60 -2.11
N ALA A 151 -8.03 13.60 -0.86
CA ALA A 151 -8.72 14.71 -0.21
C ALA A 151 -8.47 14.65 1.32
N PRO A 152 -8.56 15.77 2.05
CA PRO A 152 -8.44 15.77 3.51
C PRO A 152 -9.37 14.73 4.17
N THR A 153 -8.88 13.99 5.15
CA THR A 153 -9.64 12.92 5.80
C THR A 153 -9.41 12.86 7.30
N GLU A 154 -10.32 13.51 8.05
CA GLU A 154 -10.30 13.46 9.51
C GLU A 154 -10.49 12.03 10.04
N ARG A 155 -11.36 11.24 9.39
CA ARG A 155 -11.55 9.83 9.74
C ARG A 155 -10.25 9.03 9.60
N GLY A 156 -9.54 9.20 8.48
CA GLY A 156 -8.24 8.56 8.27
C GLY A 156 -7.23 8.91 9.36
N ARG A 157 -7.16 10.20 9.72
CA ARG A 157 -6.28 10.69 10.80
C ARG A 157 -6.65 10.08 12.16
N ARG A 158 -7.94 10.08 12.53
CA ARG A 158 -8.42 9.50 13.79
C ARG A 158 -8.09 8.01 13.91
N HIS A 159 -8.15 7.25 12.82
CA HIS A 159 -7.76 5.83 12.81
C HIS A 159 -6.26 5.68 13.10
N VAL A 160 -5.40 6.46 12.44
CA VAL A 160 -3.94 6.44 12.68
C VAL A 160 -3.61 6.81 14.13
N GLU A 161 -4.26 7.85 14.68
CA GLU A 161 -4.10 8.24 16.09
C GLU A 161 -4.60 7.16 17.07
N THR A 162 -5.65 6.43 16.70
CA THR A 162 -6.14 5.28 17.48
C THR A 162 -5.07 4.18 17.53
N LEU A 163 -4.47 3.84 16.39
CA LEU A 163 -3.40 2.84 16.33
C LEU A 163 -2.17 3.25 17.15
N ILE A 164 -1.77 4.53 17.10
CA ILE A 164 -0.68 5.06 17.92
C ILE A 164 -0.95 4.84 19.42
N LYS A 165 -2.16 5.18 19.89
CA LYS A 165 -2.53 5.02 21.30
C LYS A 165 -2.55 3.56 21.76
N LEU A 166 -2.77 2.62 20.83
CA LEU A 166 -2.78 1.18 21.12
C LEU A 166 -1.37 0.60 21.15
N MET A 167 -0.47 1.09 20.30
CA MET A 167 0.97 0.79 20.40
C MET A 167 1.51 1.17 21.79
N ASP A 168 1.08 2.30 22.36
CA ASP A 168 1.46 2.73 23.72
C ASP A 168 0.94 1.79 24.83
N LYS A 169 0.00 0.91 24.51
CA LYS A 169 -0.56 -0.11 25.40
C LYS A 169 -0.03 -1.52 25.09
N GLY A 170 1.01 -1.62 24.24
CA GLY A 170 1.60 -2.89 23.84
C GLY A 170 0.82 -3.68 22.78
N VAL A 171 -0.21 -3.08 22.16
CA VAL A 171 -0.96 -3.73 21.06
C VAL A 171 -0.32 -3.34 19.73
N PHE A 172 0.13 -4.34 18.97
CA PHE A 172 0.76 -4.11 17.68
C PHE A 172 -0.24 -3.61 16.64
N ALA A 173 0.25 -2.75 15.75
CA ALA A 173 -0.57 -2.13 14.72
C ALA A 173 0.13 -2.14 13.36
N ALA A 174 -0.68 -2.32 12.31
CA ALA A 174 -0.28 -2.30 10.93
C ALA A 174 -1.24 -1.47 10.08
N ILE A 175 -0.71 -0.90 8.99
CA ILE A 175 -1.47 -0.20 7.96
C ILE A 175 -1.04 -0.75 6.60
N LEU A 176 -2.00 -1.28 5.85
CA LEU A 176 -1.79 -1.83 4.51
C LEU A 176 -2.47 -0.95 3.46
N PHE A 177 -1.69 -0.40 2.54
CA PHE A 177 -2.22 0.27 1.37
C PHE A 177 -2.46 -0.71 0.21
N ILE A 178 -3.66 -0.74 -0.34
CA ILE A 178 -3.99 -1.42 -1.60
C ILE A 178 -3.75 -0.45 -2.75
N VAL A 179 -2.85 -0.81 -3.66
CA VAL A 179 -2.37 0.06 -4.75
C VAL A 179 -2.75 -0.55 -6.10
N PRO A 180 -3.83 -0.11 -6.76
CA PRO A 180 -4.25 -0.63 -8.06
C PRO A 180 -3.56 0.04 -9.27
N ILE A 181 -2.40 0.67 -9.07
CA ILE A 181 -1.66 1.42 -10.11
C ILE A 181 -0.26 0.83 -10.25
N GLN A 182 0.08 0.25 -11.40
CA GLN A 182 1.29 -0.59 -11.51
C GLN A 182 2.58 0.21 -11.47
N ARG A 183 2.58 1.41 -12.06
CA ARG A 183 3.75 2.31 -12.10
C ARG A 183 4.20 2.83 -10.74
N VAL A 184 3.43 2.61 -9.68
CA VAL A 184 3.81 3.02 -8.32
C VAL A 184 5.01 2.19 -7.86
N GLU A 185 6.05 2.87 -7.42
CA GLU A 185 7.24 2.26 -6.83
C GLU A 185 7.30 2.45 -5.32
N ILE A 186 6.74 3.54 -4.82
CA ILE A 186 6.77 3.94 -3.41
C ILE A 186 5.45 4.61 -3.04
N VAL A 187 4.98 4.39 -1.81
CA VAL A 187 3.77 5.03 -1.27
C VAL A 187 4.16 6.03 -0.19
N ALA A 188 3.51 7.20 -0.19
CA ALA A 188 3.71 8.24 0.81
C ALA A 188 2.38 8.92 1.17
N ILE A 189 2.39 9.67 2.26
CA ILE A 189 1.26 10.55 2.58
C ILE A 189 1.34 11.84 1.77
N ASN A 190 0.22 12.25 1.20
CA ASN A 190 0.06 13.49 0.46
C ASN A 190 0.02 14.70 1.40
N TYR A 191 1.20 15.17 1.82
CA TYR A 191 1.36 16.29 2.75
C TYR A 191 0.61 17.56 2.32
N GLU A 192 0.62 17.86 1.02
CA GLU A 192 -0.07 19.04 0.47
C GLU A 192 -1.59 18.96 0.63
N THR A 193 -2.14 17.75 0.63
CA THR A 193 -3.59 17.53 0.75
C THR A 193 -4.04 17.39 2.20
N ASP A 194 -3.26 16.73 3.05
CA ASP A 194 -3.59 16.56 4.47
C ASP A 194 -2.32 16.51 5.34
N SER A 195 -1.88 17.70 5.78
CA SER A 195 -0.68 17.85 6.61
C SER A 195 -0.85 17.25 8.01
N LEU A 196 -2.07 17.24 8.56
CA LEU A 196 -2.35 16.66 9.88
C LEU A 196 -2.30 15.13 9.84
N LEU A 197 -2.89 14.50 8.82
CA LEU A 197 -2.73 13.07 8.59
C LEU A 197 -1.27 12.69 8.34
N TYR A 198 -0.52 13.52 7.60
CA TYR A 198 0.91 13.31 7.40
C TYR A 198 1.67 13.24 8.73
N GLU A 199 1.50 14.22 9.62
CA GLU A 199 2.23 14.23 10.90
C GLU A 199 1.82 13.02 11.78
N SER A 200 0.53 12.66 11.80
CA SER A 200 0.06 11.46 12.50
C SER A 200 0.66 10.17 11.92
N MET A 201 0.71 10.03 10.58
CA MET A 201 1.32 8.85 9.95
C MET A 201 2.83 8.78 10.18
N ARG A 202 3.52 9.92 10.13
CA ARG A 202 4.95 9.99 10.45
C ARG A 202 5.19 9.56 11.90
N LYS A 203 4.38 10.03 12.84
CA LYS A 203 4.43 9.60 14.25
C LYS A 203 4.16 8.10 14.41
N ALA A 204 3.15 7.57 13.72
CA ALA A 204 2.85 6.13 13.71
C ALA A 204 4.05 5.32 13.20
N TRP A 205 4.63 5.72 12.06
CA TRP A 205 5.79 5.06 11.49
C TRP A 205 6.98 5.07 12.45
N LEU A 206 7.29 6.21 13.08
CA LEU A 206 8.38 6.35 14.06
C LEU A 206 8.15 5.54 15.34
N LYS A 207 6.89 5.40 15.79
CA LYS A 207 6.51 4.57 16.94
C LYS A 207 6.51 3.06 16.66
N GLY A 208 6.79 2.66 15.43
CA GLY A 208 6.76 1.25 15.07
C GLY A 208 5.34 0.73 14.79
N VAL A 209 4.48 1.53 14.15
CA VAL A 209 3.39 0.95 13.35
C VAL A 209 3.98 0.37 12.06
N TYR A 210 3.61 -0.86 11.71
CA TYR A 210 4.02 -1.48 10.45
C TYR A 210 3.22 -0.91 9.29
N VAL A 211 3.86 -0.11 8.43
CA VAL A 211 3.19 0.52 7.29
C VAL A 211 3.81 -0.02 6.01
N THR A 212 2.99 -0.58 5.13
CA THR A 212 3.41 -1.10 3.82
C THR A 212 2.31 -0.94 2.78
N ALA A 213 2.62 -1.22 1.52
CA ALA A 213 1.65 -1.22 0.44
C ALA A 213 1.79 -2.46 -0.44
N TYR A 214 0.69 -2.91 -1.03
CA TYR A 214 0.68 -4.03 -1.95
C TYR A 214 0.02 -3.63 -3.27
N LYS A 215 0.75 -3.84 -4.37
CA LYS A 215 0.24 -3.62 -5.72
C LYS A 215 -0.62 -4.77 -6.17
N ILE A 216 -1.78 -4.42 -6.72
CA ILE A 216 -2.73 -5.37 -7.30
C ILE A 216 -3.04 -4.96 -8.73
N LYS A 217 -3.47 -5.90 -9.57
CA LYS A 217 -3.96 -5.60 -10.93
C LYS A 217 -5.28 -6.31 -11.21
N LEU A 218 -6.16 -5.64 -11.96
CA LEU A 218 -7.39 -6.24 -12.47
C LEU A 218 -7.16 -6.77 -13.89
N VAL A 219 -7.34 -8.07 -14.08
CA VAL A 219 -7.21 -8.74 -15.38
C VAL A 219 -8.37 -9.71 -15.57
N ASN A 220 -9.21 -9.48 -16.59
CA ASN A 220 -10.34 -10.35 -16.95
C ASN A 220 -11.23 -10.71 -15.75
N GLY A 221 -11.65 -9.70 -14.98
CA GLY A 221 -12.48 -9.85 -13.79
C GLY A 221 -11.78 -10.47 -12.57
N ARG A 222 -10.48 -10.78 -12.66
CA ARG A 222 -9.68 -11.31 -11.56
C ARG A 222 -8.74 -10.24 -11.01
N ILE A 223 -8.70 -10.12 -9.69
CA ILE A 223 -7.76 -9.24 -9.01
C ILE A 223 -6.55 -10.08 -8.60
N LEU A 224 -5.38 -9.74 -9.14
CA LEU A 224 -4.15 -10.50 -8.96
C LEU A 224 -3.16 -9.72 -8.08
N PRO A 225 -2.41 -10.40 -7.19
CA PRO A 225 -1.29 -9.78 -6.51
C PRO A 225 -0.17 -9.50 -7.52
N VAL A 226 0.57 -8.41 -7.31
CA VAL A 226 1.73 -8.07 -8.16
C VAL A 226 3.01 -8.07 -7.33
N GLU A 227 3.18 -7.09 -6.45
CA GLU A 227 4.35 -7.00 -5.56
C GLU A 227 4.10 -6.01 -4.43
N LEU A 228 4.97 -6.01 -3.42
CA LEU A 228 5.03 -4.96 -2.41
C LEU A 228 5.53 -3.64 -3.01
N ALA A 229 4.99 -2.54 -2.49
CA ALA A 229 5.54 -1.20 -2.67
C ALA A 229 5.88 -0.63 -1.29
N PRO A 230 7.13 -0.20 -1.04
CA PRO A 230 7.49 0.36 0.25
C PRO A 230 6.74 1.64 0.57
N PHE A 231 6.45 1.84 1.86
CA PHE A 231 5.98 3.12 2.39
C PHE A 231 7.14 4.02 2.80
N THR A 232 6.99 5.34 2.63
CA THR A 232 7.89 6.34 3.20
C THR A 232 7.16 7.43 3.99
N PRO A 233 7.65 7.80 5.18
CA PRO A 233 7.17 8.97 5.91
C PRO A 233 7.80 10.29 5.39
N SER A 234 8.60 10.26 4.33
CA SER A 234 9.28 11.45 3.80
C SER A 234 8.28 12.46 3.20
N LYS A 235 8.50 13.76 3.46
CA LYS A 235 7.79 14.85 2.73
C LYS A 235 8.20 14.92 1.25
N ASN A 236 9.37 14.37 0.90
CA ASN A 236 9.94 14.39 -0.44
C ASN A 236 10.17 12.96 -0.97
N PRO A 237 9.10 12.18 -1.23
CA PRO A 237 9.21 10.78 -1.68
C PRO A 237 9.91 10.63 -3.03
N SER A 238 9.87 11.65 -3.90
CA SER A 238 10.52 11.64 -5.22
C SER A 238 12.02 11.37 -5.15
N LYS A 239 12.71 11.93 -4.14
CA LYS A 239 14.14 11.72 -3.93
C LYS A 239 14.50 10.27 -3.58
N LEU A 240 13.54 9.47 -3.12
CA LEU A 240 13.74 8.07 -2.73
C LEU A 240 13.43 7.08 -3.86
N VAL A 241 12.76 7.51 -4.94
CA VAL A 241 12.39 6.63 -6.05
C VAL A 241 13.61 5.95 -6.69
N PRO A 242 14.73 6.63 -7.02
CA PRO A 242 15.91 5.97 -7.56
C PRO A 242 16.47 4.90 -6.61
N THR A 243 16.53 5.21 -5.31
CA THR A 243 16.99 4.29 -4.27
C THR A 243 16.08 3.06 -4.16
N VAL A 244 14.76 3.24 -4.20
CA VAL A 244 13.80 2.11 -4.19
C VAL A 244 14.00 1.22 -5.41
N LYS A 245 14.16 1.80 -6.61
CA LYS A 245 14.39 1.02 -7.84
C LYS A 245 15.70 0.23 -7.76
N ALA A 246 16.78 0.86 -7.30
CA ALA A 246 18.06 0.19 -7.10
C ALA A 246 17.95 -0.95 -6.08
N ALA A 247 17.31 -0.69 -4.93
CA ALA A 247 17.09 -1.70 -3.90
C ALA A 247 16.27 -2.88 -4.45
N LYS A 248 15.14 -2.64 -5.12
CA LYS A 248 14.34 -3.70 -5.77
C LYS A 248 15.16 -4.52 -6.76
N ALA A 249 16.01 -3.88 -7.58
CA ALA A 249 16.85 -4.57 -8.55
C ALA A 249 17.90 -5.49 -7.88
N VAL A 250 18.50 -5.04 -6.77
CA VAL A 250 19.41 -5.84 -5.96
C VAL A 250 18.67 -7.00 -5.29
N LEU A 251 17.54 -6.74 -4.64
CA LEU A 251 16.74 -7.76 -3.95
C LEU A 251 16.27 -8.87 -4.90
N LYS A 252 15.90 -8.52 -6.13
CA LYS A 252 15.55 -9.49 -7.18
C LYS A 252 16.69 -10.46 -7.51
N ARG A 253 17.96 -10.05 -7.32
CA ARG A 253 19.16 -10.86 -7.59
C ARG A 253 19.59 -11.71 -6.39
N LEU A 254 19.37 -11.24 -5.16
CA LEU A 254 19.92 -11.86 -3.95
C LEU A 254 19.14 -13.08 -3.44
N SER A 255 17.82 -13.14 -3.65
CA SER A 255 16.91 -14.31 -3.47
C SER A 255 15.49 -13.82 -3.11
N LYS A 256 14.48 -14.72 -3.15
CA LYS A 256 13.07 -14.43 -2.78
C LYS A 256 12.84 -14.16 -1.28
N SER A 257 13.88 -14.28 -0.45
CA SER A 257 13.79 -14.27 1.01
C SER A 257 13.82 -12.87 1.64
N PHE A 258 13.78 -11.81 0.83
CA PHE A 258 13.70 -10.43 1.29
C PHE A 258 12.47 -9.72 0.75
N SER A 259 11.94 -8.78 1.54
CA SER A 259 10.90 -7.85 1.11
C SER A 259 11.17 -6.44 1.64
N LEU A 260 11.32 -5.48 0.72
CA LEU A 260 11.40 -4.06 1.06
C LEU A 260 10.00 -3.53 1.38
N VAL A 261 9.78 -3.15 2.64
CA VAL A 261 8.46 -2.75 3.15
C VAL A 261 8.38 -1.26 3.48
N GLY A 262 9.53 -0.58 3.66
CA GLY A 262 9.57 0.86 3.85
C GLY A 262 10.95 1.48 3.66
N ILE A 263 10.99 2.82 3.57
CA ILE A 263 12.23 3.59 3.34
C ILE A 263 12.07 5.03 3.86
N ASP A 264 13.14 5.62 4.40
CA ASP A 264 13.26 7.07 4.61
C ASP A 264 14.64 7.59 4.17
N LYS A 265 14.98 8.86 4.47
CA LYS A 265 16.26 9.45 4.04
C LYS A 265 17.51 8.80 4.67
N HIS A 266 17.33 8.00 5.72
CA HIS A 266 18.40 7.41 6.51
C HIS A 266 18.36 5.87 6.50
N SER A 267 17.24 5.28 6.09
CA SER A 267 16.89 3.90 6.43
C SER A 267 16.17 3.16 5.34
N LEU A 268 16.45 1.86 5.26
CA LEU A 268 15.55 0.88 4.65
C LEU A 268 14.86 0.10 5.78
N ARG A 269 13.58 -0.24 5.57
CA ARG A 269 12.86 -1.26 6.34
C ARG A 269 12.71 -2.49 5.45
N VAL A 270 13.42 -3.56 5.79
CA VAL A 270 13.31 -4.84 5.11
C VAL A 270 12.78 -5.90 6.07
N VAL A 271 12.04 -6.87 5.54
CA VAL A 271 11.73 -8.13 6.21
C VAL A 271 12.57 -9.21 5.53
N ALA A 272 13.27 -10.02 6.32
CA ALA A 272 14.20 -11.05 5.88
C ALA A 272 13.96 -12.34 6.68
N ASP A 273 14.22 -13.50 6.08
CA ASP A 273 14.20 -14.77 6.82
C ASP A 273 15.49 -15.02 7.62
N GLU A 274 15.41 -16.00 8.53
CA GLU A 274 16.44 -16.34 9.49
C GLU A 274 17.75 -16.80 8.87
N LYS A 275 17.64 -17.70 7.89
CA LYS A 275 18.80 -18.29 7.21
C LYS A 275 19.61 -17.24 6.48
N LEU A 276 18.93 -16.23 5.94
CA LEU A 276 19.56 -15.18 5.17
C LEU A 276 20.14 -14.08 6.03
N LEU A 277 19.52 -13.74 7.16
CA LEU A 277 20.14 -12.88 8.17
C LEU A 277 21.45 -13.50 8.67
N ASN A 278 21.43 -14.79 9.01
CA ASN A 278 22.63 -15.53 9.43
C ASN A 278 23.70 -15.56 8.32
N LYS A 279 23.30 -15.65 7.05
CA LYS A 279 24.23 -15.60 5.91
C LYS A 279 24.83 -14.21 5.68
N LEU A 280 24.02 -13.14 5.78
CA LEU A 280 24.53 -11.77 5.68
C LEU A 280 25.51 -11.44 6.81
N GLU A 281 25.25 -11.94 8.02
CA GLU A 281 26.17 -11.83 9.16
C GLU A 281 27.46 -12.62 8.93
N GLN A 282 27.38 -13.86 8.43
CA GLN A 282 28.56 -14.66 8.06
C GLN A 282 29.41 -14.00 6.95
N GLU A 283 28.78 -13.27 6.03
CA GLU A 283 29.44 -12.60 4.91
C GLU A 283 29.80 -11.13 5.20
N ASN A 284 29.57 -10.61 6.41
CA ASN A 284 29.79 -9.20 6.80
C ASN A 284 29.09 -8.16 5.89
N ILE A 285 27.87 -8.44 5.44
CA ILE A 285 27.09 -7.56 4.54
C ILE A 285 26.14 -6.66 5.37
N PRO A 286 26.21 -5.31 5.28
CA PRO A 286 25.45 -4.39 6.15
C PRO A 286 23.95 -4.24 5.78
N PHE A 287 23.05 -4.14 6.78
CA PHE A 287 21.59 -3.97 6.61
C PHE A 287 20.89 -3.18 7.76
N ARG A 288 19.61 -2.76 7.60
CA ARG A 288 18.80 -2.03 8.62
C ARG A 288 17.40 -2.65 8.83
N ILE A 289 16.99 -2.90 10.08
CA ILE A 289 15.70 -3.52 10.48
C ILE A 289 15.05 -2.66 11.59
N ILE A 290 13.71 -2.56 11.66
CA ILE A 290 13.02 -1.50 12.46
C ILE A 290 12.01 -2.00 13.52
N PHE A 291 11.80 -3.31 13.72
CA PHE A 291 10.83 -3.78 14.73
C PHE A 291 11.46 -4.72 15.76
N LYS A 292 10.94 -4.68 16.99
CA LYS A 292 11.17 -5.65 18.08
C LYS A 292 9.79 -6.06 18.60
N VAL A 293 9.36 -7.28 18.27
CA VAL A 293 8.19 -7.93 18.86
C VAL A 293 8.68 -9.25 19.40
N GLN A 294 8.42 -9.52 20.67
CA GLN A 294 9.17 -10.47 21.50
C GLN A 294 9.08 -11.95 21.10
N ASP A 295 8.46 -12.35 19.98
CA ASP A 295 8.79 -13.62 19.30
C ASP A 295 8.11 -13.81 17.93
N VAL A 296 8.87 -13.59 16.85
CA VAL A 296 8.92 -14.41 15.61
C VAL A 296 10.35 -14.23 15.06
N SER A 297 11.22 -15.22 15.26
CA SER A 297 12.68 -15.17 15.01
C SER A 297 13.05 -14.77 13.56
N LEU A 298 13.88 -13.78 13.24
CA LEU A 298 14.79 -12.96 14.05
C LEU A 298 14.75 -11.47 13.70
N LEU A 299 15.30 -10.70 14.64
CA LEU A 299 15.17 -9.27 14.78
C LEU A 299 16.45 -8.71 15.44
N GLN A 300 17.40 -8.06 14.74
CA GLN A 300 18.06 -6.79 15.18
C GLN A 300 19.15 -6.21 14.24
N VAL A 301 19.71 -5.06 14.64
CA VAL A 301 20.40 -3.98 13.91
C VAL A 301 21.86 -3.83 14.36
N ARG A 302 22.79 -3.43 13.47
CA ARG A 302 23.78 -2.35 13.72
C ARG A 302 24.08 -1.51 12.47
N LEU A 303 24.19 -0.20 12.71
CA LEU A 303 24.21 0.93 11.78
C LEU A 303 25.40 1.82 12.16
N GLU A 304 26.61 1.50 11.71
CA GLU A 304 27.73 2.43 11.87
C GLU A 304 28.24 3.00 10.54
N ASP A 305 27.85 2.43 9.37
CA ASP A 305 28.40 2.89 8.08
C ASP A 305 27.44 3.63 7.12
N LEU A 306 26.15 3.81 7.47
CA LEU A 306 25.16 4.40 6.54
C LEU A 306 25.00 5.93 6.63
N PHE A 307 25.89 6.59 7.37
CA PHE A 307 26.00 8.05 7.42
C PHE A 307 27.42 8.51 7.09
N MET A 308 27.75 8.59 5.81
CA MET A 308 28.64 9.63 5.31
C MET A 308 28.14 10.09 3.93
N PRO A 309 27.71 11.35 3.79
CA PRO A 309 27.37 11.91 2.49
C PRO A 309 28.67 12.21 1.73
N LYS A 310 29.01 11.40 0.72
CA LYS A 310 29.88 11.85 -0.36
C LYS A 310 29.20 11.60 -1.70
N PHE A 311 28.47 12.63 -2.12
CA PHE A 311 28.25 12.91 -3.53
C PHE A 311 29.57 12.76 -4.31
N PHE A 312 29.48 12.18 -5.50
CA PHE A 312 30.23 12.53 -6.71
C PHE A 312 31.55 13.31 -6.51
N LYS A 313 32.69 12.64 -6.73
CA LYS A 313 33.92 13.11 -7.39
C LYS A 313 34.72 11.84 -7.72
N ALA A 314 34.81 11.42 -8.98
CA ALA A 314 35.74 11.91 -10.00
C ALA A 314 37.21 11.68 -9.62
N SER A 315 37.96 11.25 -10.66
CA SER A 315 39.41 10.98 -10.76
C SER A 315 39.96 9.71 -10.11
N SER A 316 40.20 8.74 -11.00
CA SER A 316 41.40 7.91 -11.10
C SER A 316 42.72 8.62 -10.73
N SER A 317 43.77 7.80 -10.51
CA SER A 317 45.21 8.12 -10.27
C SER A 317 45.55 8.25 -8.77
N SER A 318 46.28 7.33 -8.12
CA SER A 318 47.67 6.83 -8.25
C SER A 318 48.50 7.30 -7.05
N PHE A 319 49.64 6.64 -6.79
CA PHE A 319 50.59 6.74 -5.66
C PHE A 319 50.31 5.75 -4.53
N SER A 320 50.92 4.56 -4.50
CA SER A 320 52.34 4.17 -4.37
C SER A 320 52.87 4.23 -2.94
N SER A 321 53.40 3.08 -2.54
CA SER A 321 54.25 2.72 -1.40
C SER A 321 55.24 3.77 -0.87
N SER A 322 55.28 3.88 0.45
CA SER A 322 56.44 4.08 1.36
C SER A 322 55.83 4.44 2.72
N SER A 323 56.08 3.77 3.85
CA SER A 323 57.28 3.07 4.34
C SER A 323 56.83 2.00 5.34
#